data_AF-A0A6F9BSA9-F1
#
_entry.id   AF-A0A6F9BSA9-F1
#
_cell.length_a   1.000
_cell.length_b   1.000
_cell.length_c   1.000
_cell.angle_alpha   90.00
_cell.angle_beta   90.00
_cell.angle_gamma   90.00
#
_symmetry.space_group_name_H-M   'P 1'
#
loop_
_entity.id
_entity.type
_entity.pdbx_description
1 polymer ?
#
loop_
_entity_poly.entity_id
_entity_poly.type
_entity_poly.pdbx_seq_one_letter_code
_entity_poly.pdbx_strand_id
1 'polypeptide(L)' 'MLLGTVLLVFAKEDSQNNGFCWACEKANFRCNVARTPEVALECFLEKHHDLVIIDHRHSRYFDAEALCRYVTLLYQ' A
#
# COMPACT_ATOMS: atom_id res chain seq x y z
N MET A 1 10.31 -18.83 -4.40
CA MET A 1 10.96 -17.83 -3.52
C MET A 1 10.37 -16.49 -3.87
N LEU A 2 9.64 -15.84 -2.96
CA LEU A 2 9.06 -14.51 -3.21
C LEU A 2 10.18 -13.46 -3.29
N LEU A 3 10.02 -12.43 -4.13
CA LEU A 3 10.99 -11.34 -4.27
C LEU A 3 10.90 -10.30 -3.14
N GLY A 4 9.75 -10.22 -2.47
CA GLY A 4 9.51 -9.28 -1.39
C GLY A 4 8.02 -9.15 -1.07
N THR A 5 7.67 -8.14 -0.27
CA THR A 5 6.29 -7.79 0.04
C THR A 5 5.99 -6.33 -0.27
N VAL A 6 4.77 -6.08 -0.78
CA VAL A 6 4.31 -4.75 -1.19
C VAL A 6 3.03 -4.40 -0.45
N LEU A 7 2.95 -3.19 0.08
CA LEU A 7 1.72 -2.62 0.63
C LEU A 7 1.05 -1.73 -0.42
N LEU A 8 -0.16 -2.10 -0.82
CA LEU A 8 -1.00 -1.34 -1.75
C LEU A 8 -2.10 -0.62 -0.96
N VAL A 9 -2.06 0.71 -0.91
CA VAL A 9 -3.05 1.53 -0.22
C VAL A 9 -4.00 2.16 -1.24
N PHE A 10 -5.19 1.58 -1.37
CA PHE A 10 -6.22 2.01 -2.33
C PHE A 10 -7.57 2.08 -1.61
N ALA A 11 -8.20 3.25 -1.63
CA ALA A 11 -9.48 3.48 -0.95
C ALA A 11 -10.64 2.61 -1.50
N LYS A 12 -10.53 2.16 -2.75
CA LYS A 12 -11.56 1.40 -3.44
C LYS A 12 -10.94 0.24 -4.20
N GLU A 13 -11.67 -0.87 -4.26
CA GLU A 13 -11.39 -1.94 -5.21
C GLU A 13 -11.87 -1.53 -6.60
N ASP A 14 -10.91 -1.27 -7.48
CA ASP A 14 -11.13 -0.86 -8.86
C ASP A 14 -10.11 -1.55 -9.78
N SER A 15 -10.19 -1.24 -11.08
CA SER A 15 -9.28 -1.83 -12.07
C SER A 15 -7.81 -1.49 -11.85
N GLN A 16 -7.50 -0.35 -11.21
CA GLN A 16 -6.12 0.01 -10.90
C GLN A 16 -5.60 -0.81 -9.72
N ASN A 17 -6.39 -0.93 -8.64
CA ASN A 17 -6.04 -1.81 -7.54
C ASN A 17 -5.77 -3.24 -8.03
N ASN A 18 -6.67 -3.78 -8.85
CA ASN A 18 -6.53 -5.12 -9.42
C ASN A 18 -5.30 -5.24 -10.33
N GLY A 19 -5.02 -4.22 -11.13
CA GLY A 19 -3.83 -4.15 -11.98
C GLY A 19 -2.53 -4.22 -11.16
N PHE A 20 -2.43 -3.47 -10.06
CA PHE A 20 -1.26 -3.51 -9.19
C PHE A 20 -1.12 -4.84 -8.44
N CYS A 21 -2.22 -5.41 -7.94
CA CYS A 21 -2.21 -6.75 -7.33
C CYS A 21 -1.67 -7.79 -8.32
N TRP A 22 -2.17 -7.78 -9.55
CA TRP A 22 -1.74 -8.70 -10.60
C TRP A 22 -0.27 -8.48 -11.01
N ALA A 23 0.16 -7.22 -11.13
CA ALA A 23 1.55 -6.92 -11.45
C ALA A 23 2.51 -7.44 -10.37
N CYS A 24 2.16 -7.26 -9.09
CA CYS A 24 2.94 -7.79 -7.98
C CYS A 24 2.97 -9.33 -7.98
N GLU A 25 1.84 -9.98 -8.23
CA GLU A 25 1.77 -11.44 -8.36
C GLU A 25 2.69 -11.94 -9.49
N LYS A 26 2.65 -11.29 -10.66
CA LYS A 26 3.52 -11.62 -11.80
C LYS A 26 5.00 -11.36 -11.54
N ALA A 27 5.29 -10.33 -10.77
CA ALA A 27 6.64 -10.06 -10.28
C ALA A 27 7.01 -10.90 -9.04
N ASN A 28 6.15 -11.84 -8.62
CA ASN A 28 6.40 -12.76 -7.51
C ASN A 28 6.64 -12.04 -6.16
N PHE A 29 5.95 -10.92 -5.97
CA PHE A 29 5.81 -10.19 -4.70
C PHE A 29 4.51 -10.60 -4.00
N ARG A 30 4.53 -10.58 -2.67
CA ARG A 30 3.31 -10.73 -1.86
C ARG A 30 2.64 -9.37 -1.64
N CYS A 31 1.38 -9.24 -2.03
CA CYS A 31 0.59 -8.03 -1.74
C CYS A 31 -0.08 -8.09 -0.37
N ASN A 32 -0.03 -6.97 0.34
CA ASN A 32 -1.01 -6.60 1.36
C ASN A 32 -1.79 -5.40 0.83
N VAL A 33 -3.11 -5.40 0.99
CA VAL A 33 -3.95 -4.30 0.51
C VAL A 33 -4.64 -3.63 1.69
N ALA A 34 -4.45 -2.32 1.81
CA ALA A 34 -5.10 -1.49 2.82
C ALA A 34 -6.10 -0.55 2.16
N ARG A 35 -7.23 -0.35 2.84
CA ARG A 35 -8.37 0.45 2.34
C ARG A 35 -8.55 1.77 3.09
N THR A 36 -7.95 1.89 4.26
CA THR A 36 -7.97 3.11 5.07
C THR A 36 -6.56 3.43 5.57
N PRO A 37 -6.27 4.68 5.95
CA PRO A 37 -4.99 5.07 6.53
C PRO A 37 -4.61 4.25 7.77
N GLU A 38 -5.59 3.94 8.62
CA GLU A 38 -5.37 3.21 9.87
C GLU A 38 -4.87 1.79 9.59
N VAL A 39 -5.55 1.06 8.68
CA VAL A 39 -5.13 -0.28 8.26
C VAL A 39 -3.79 -0.24 7.53
N ALA A 40 -3.52 0.83 6.77
CA ALA A 40 -2.23 0.98 6.10
C ALA A 40 -1.09 1.15 7.10
N LEU A 41 -1.27 2.00 8.12
CA LEU A 41 -0.28 2.23 9.18
C LEU A 41 -0.08 0.98 10.05
N GLU A 42 -1.16 0.29 10.43
CA GLU A 42 -1.09 -0.98 11.16
C GLU A 42 -0.30 -2.03 10.36
N CYS A 43 -0.68 -2.24 9.08
CA CYS A 43 0.05 -3.16 8.21
C CYS A 43 1.52 -2.78 8.08
N PHE A 44 1.81 -1.49 7.91
CA PHE A 44 3.17 -0.98 7.75
C PHE A 44 4.04 -1.19 9.01
N LEU A 45 3.46 -1.04 10.20
CA LEU A 45 4.17 -1.24 11.47
C LEU A 45 4.36 -2.72 11.81
N GLU A 46 3.38 -3.57 11.48
CA GLU A 46 3.44 -5.00 11.80
C GLU A 46 4.28 -5.82 10.81
N LYS A 47 4.50 -5.30 9.60
CA LYS A 47 5.13 -6.06 8.51
C LYS A 47 6.23 -5.23 7.85
N HIS A 48 7.34 -5.88 7.51
CA HIS A 48 8.42 -5.25 6.74
C HIS A 48 8.11 -5.29 5.24
N HIS A 49 7.42 -4.25 4.75
CA HIS A 49 7.19 -4.06 3.31
C HIS A 49 8.43 -3.48 2.64
N ASP A 50 8.79 -4.00 1.45
CA ASP A 50 9.89 -3.48 0.63
C ASP A 50 9.46 -2.25 -0.18
N LEU A 51 8.15 -2.16 -0.47
CA LEU A 51 7.55 -1.10 -1.25
C LEU A 51 6.16 -0.78 -0.72
N VAL A 52 5.85 0.52 -0.63
CA VAL A 52 4.51 1.03 -0.31
C VAL A 52 4.02 1.86 -1.49
N ILE A 53 2.84 1.53 -2.02
CA ILE A 53 2.19 2.26 -3.10
C ILE A 53 0.91 2.87 -2.56
N ILE A 54 0.77 4.20 -2.65
CA ILE A 54 -0.38 4.94 -2.14
C ILE A 54 -1.14 5.59 -3.30
N ASP A 55 -2.41 5.24 -3.45
CA ASP A 55 -3.28 5.82 -4.48
C ASP A 55 -3.75 7.23 -4.08
N HIS A 56 -3.44 8.22 -4.92
CA HIS A 56 -3.81 9.62 -4.70
C HIS A 56 -5.02 10.09 -5.53
N ARG A 57 -5.62 9.22 -6.35
CA ARG A 57 -6.73 9.61 -7.25
C ARG A 57 -8.01 10.01 -6.52
N HIS A 58 -8.17 9.59 -5.26
CA HIS A 58 -9.39 9.79 -4.50
C HIS A 58 -9.14 10.40 -3.12
N SER A 59 -8.64 11.64 -3.11
CA SER A 59 -8.35 12.42 -1.90
C SER A 59 -9.51 12.59 -0.91
N ARG A 60 -10.76 12.39 -1.37
CA ARG A 60 -11.95 12.39 -0.51
C ARG A 60 -11.99 11.26 0.53
N TYR A 61 -11.27 10.16 0.29
CA TYR A 61 -11.24 9.01 1.20
C TYR A 61 -10.10 9.12 2.20
N PHE A 62 -8.93 9.55 1.74
CA PHE A 62 -7.80 9.87 2.59
C PHE A 62 -6.81 10.82 1.89
N ASP A 63 -6.04 11.54 2.70
CA ASP A 63 -4.91 12.35 2.24
C ASP A 63 -3.68 11.45 2.06
N ALA A 64 -3.35 11.14 0.81
CA ALA A 64 -2.22 10.30 0.45
C ALA A 64 -0.87 10.94 0.82
N GLU A 65 -0.75 12.27 0.76
CA GLU A 65 0.49 12.96 1.13
C GLU A 65 0.71 12.91 2.63
N ALA A 66 -0.34 13.15 3.42
CA ALA A 66 -0.27 13.01 4.88
C ALA A 66 0.14 11.58 5.26
N LEU A 67 -0.49 10.56 4.66
CA LEU A 67 -0.13 9.17 4.90
C LEU A 67 1.32 8.87 4.51
N CYS A 68 1.78 9.34 3.35
CA CYS A 68 3.17 9.17 2.91
C CYS A 68 4.17 9.80 3.90
N ARG A 69 3.88 11.01 4.40
CA ARG A 69 4.69 11.66 5.44
C ARG A 69 4.74 10.82 6.71
N TYR A 70 3.61 10.26 7.17
CA TYR A 70 3.59 9.40 8.35
C TYR A 70 4.44 8.14 8.17
N VAL A 71 4.28 7.42 7.06
CA VAL A 71 5.09 6.23 6.74
C VAL A 71 6.59 6.58 6.72
N THR A 72 6.95 7.73 6.15
CA THR A 72 8.35 8.19 6.11
C THR A 72 8.91 8.50 7.50
N LEU A 73 8.12 9.13 8.37
CA LEU A 73 8.52 9.45 9.74
C LEU A 73 8.62 8.20 10.64
N LEU A 74 7.85 7.16 10.36
CA LEU A 74 7.84 5.90 11.11
C LEU A 74 8.95 4.93 10.69
N TYR A 75 9.66 5.19 9.61
CA TYR A 75 10.77 4.36 9.10
C TYR A 75 12.09 4.50 9.90
N GLN A 76 12.05 5.06 11.11
CA GLN A 76 13.23 5.27 11.97
C GLN A 76 13.58 4.05 12.80
#